data_AF-A0A7J9DM13-F1
#
_entry.id   AF-A0A7J9DM13-F1
#
_cell.length_a   1.000
_cell.length_b   1.000
_cell.length_c   1.000
_cell.angle_alpha   90.00
_cell.angle_beta   90.00
_cell.angle_gamma   90.00
#
_symmetry.space_group_name_H-M   'P 1'
#
loop_
_entity.id
_entity.type
_entity.pdbx_description
1 polymer ?
#
loop_
_entity_poly.entity_id
_entity_poly.type
_entity_poly.pdbx_seq_one_letter_code
_entity_poly.pdbx_strand_id
1 'polypeptide(L)'
;MFPELKWYYIVVAYILAPSLSFCNAYGAGLTDMNMAYNYGKVALFVLAAMSGKENGVVAGLVGCGLIKSIVSISSDLMHDFKTGHLTLTSPRSMLVSQAIGTAIGCVVAPLTFFLFYKAFDVGNPDGEYKAPYALIYRNMAILGVQGFSALPHHCLQLCYGFFAFAMAANLLRDFSPKNIGKWVPLPMAMAVPFLVGAYFAIDMCVGSLVVFAWHKLNGKKADLMVPAVASGLICGDGLWLLPSSILALFKVRPPICMSFFAST
;
A
#
# COMPACT_ATOMS: atom_id res chain seq x y z
N MET A 1 18.45 13.39 13.87
CA MET A 1 17.27 12.76 13.25
C MET A 1 17.11 11.40 13.91
N PHE A 2 16.18 11.31 14.87
CA PHE A 2 15.86 10.17 15.75
C PHE A 2 17.01 9.53 16.56
N PRO A 3 17.46 10.16 17.68
CA PRO A 3 18.42 9.53 18.60
C PRO A 3 17.91 8.23 19.24
N GLU A 4 16.60 7.98 19.18
CA GLU A 4 15.92 6.81 19.73
C GLU A 4 16.22 5.51 18.94
N LEU A 5 16.67 5.63 17.68
CA LEU A 5 17.10 4.50 16.87
C LEU A 5 18.62 4.31 16.99
N LYS A 6 19.03 3.28 17.74
CA LYS A 6 20.44 2.93 17.88
C LYS A 6 21.01 2.45 16.54
N TRP A 7 22.24 2.88 16.24
CA TRP A 7 22.92 2.63 14.96
C TRP A 7 22.98 1.15 14.55
N TYR A 8 23.08 0.23 15.51
CA TYR A 8 23.18 -1.20 15.22
C TYR A 8 21.89 -1.77 14.61
N TYR A 9 20.71 -1.23 14.94
CA TYR A 9 19.45 -1.65 14.31
C TYR A 9 19.43 -1.29 12.81
N ILE A 10 20.02 -0.15 12.45
CA ILE A 10 20.13 0.31 11.07
C ILE A 10 21.06 -0.62 10.29
N VAL A 11 22.21 -0.97 10.86
CA VAL A 11 23.18 -1.89 10.23
C VAL A 11 22.56 -3.26 9.99
N VAL A 12 21.88 -3.84 11.00
CA VAL A 12 21.18 -5.13 10.85
C VAL A 12 20.10 -5.04 9.78
N ALA A 13 19.31 -3.96 9.76
CA ALA A 13 18.28 -3.76 8.75
C ALA A 13 18.86 -3.68 7.33
N TYR A 14 20.00 -3.00 7.12
CA TYR A 14 20.68 -2.96 5.83
C TYR A 14 21.27 -4.31 5.38
N ILE A 15 21.68 -5.15 6.32
CA ILE A 15 22.17 -6.50 5.99
C ILE A 15 21.01 -7.42 5.60
N LEU A 16 19.87 -7.32 6.29
CA LEU A 16 18.70 -8.15 6.02
C LEU A 16 17.88 -7.68 4.81
N ALA A 17 17.81 -6.36 4.57
CA ALA A 17 16.96 -5.79 3.54
C ALA A 17 17.18 -6.38 2.14
N PRO A 18 18.42 -6.59 1.63
CA PRO A 18 18.65 -7.17 0.31
C PRO A 18 18.02 -8.56 0.14
N SER A 19 18.09 -9.40 1.18
CA SER A 19 17.48 -10.74 1.14
C SER A 19 15.95 -10.67 1.05
N LEU A 20 15.33 -9.78 1.84
CA LEU A 20 13.89 -9.54 1.80
C LEU A 20 13.46 -8.91 0.47
N SER A 21 14.24 -7.98 -0.05
CA SER A 21 14.03 -7.34 -1.35
C SER A 21 14.08 -8.34 -2.49
N PHE A 22 15.04 -9.28 -2.48
CA PHE A 22 15.12 -10.34 -3.48
C PHE A 22 13.88 -11.22 -3.45
N CYS A 23 13.47 -11.71 -2.27
CA CYS A 23 12.26 -12.52 -2.12
C CYS A 23 11.00 -11.77 -2.59
N ASN A 24 10.86 -10.49 -2.23
CA ASN A 24 9.73 -9.67 -2.64
C ASN A 24 9.74 -9.38 -4.14
N ALA A 25 10.88 -9.04 -4.73
CA ALA A 25 10.99 -8.78 -6.17
C ALA A 25 10.70 -10.04 -6.99
N TYR A 26 11.17 -11.20 -6.53
CA TYR A 26 10.83 -12.48 -7.16
C TYR A 26 9.33 -12.79 -7.06
N GLY A 27 8.76 -12.64 -5.86
CA GLY A 27 7.32 -12.83 -5.63
C GLY A 27 6.47 -11.87 -6.47
N ALA A 28 6.85 -10.60 -6.55
CA ALA A 28 6.20 -9.59 -7.38
C ALA A 28 6.33 -9.92 -8.88
N GLY A 29 7.49 -10.42 -9.33
CA GLY A 29 7.66 -10.90 -10.71
C GLY A 29 6.67 -12.00 -11.09
N LEU A 30 6.37 -12.93 -10.16
CA LEU A 30 5.44 -14.04 -10.37
C LEU A 30 3.97 -13.68 -10.18
N THR A 31 3.66 -12.81 -9.21
CA THR A 31 2.29 -12.54 -8.75
C THR A 31 1.78 -11.15 -9.13
N ASP A 32 2.65 -10.29 -9.68
CA ASP A 32 2.38 -8.88 -10.00
C ASP A 32 1.99 -8.04 -8.76
N MET A 33 2.36 -8.51 -7.57
CA MET A 33 1.91 -7.96 -6.30
C MET A 33 3.09 -7.61 -5.38
N ASN A 34 3.20 -6.34 -5.01
CA ASN A 34 4.24 -5.85 -4.12
C ASN A 34 3.80 -5.97 -2.64
N MET A 35 4.56 -6.74 -1.85
CA MET A 35 4.26 -7.00 -0.43
C MET A 35 5.10 -6.14 0.54
N ALA A 36 5.77 -5.09 0.06
CA ALA A 36 6.67 -4.25 0.87
C ALA A 36 6.03 -3.72 2.17
N TYR A 37 4.73 -3.40 2.13
CA TYR A 37 3.98 -2.96 3.32
C TYR A 37 3.91 -4.04 4.40
N ASN A 38 3.81 -5.32 4.04
CA ASN A 38 3.78 -6.43 4.98
C ASN A 38 5.16 -6.68 5.59
N TYR A 39 6.21 -6.68 4.77
CA TYR A 39 7.60 -6.75 5.26
C TYR A 39 7.93 -5.60 6.21
N GLY A 40 7.50 -4.37 5.86
CA GLY A 40 7.65 -3.20 6.71
C GLY A 40 6.95 -3.38 8.07
N LYS A 41 5.70 -3.88 8.09
CA LYS A 41 4.99 -4.16 9.35
C LYS A 41 5.65 -5.24 10.20
N VAL A 42 6.22 -6.29 9.59
CA VAL A 42 7.00 -7.29 10.34
C VAL A 42 8.23 -6.64 10.97
N ALA A 43 8.99 -5.87 10.19
CA ALA A 43 10.15 -5.13 10.68
C ALA A 43 9.78 -4.15 11.80
N LEU A 44 8.62 -3.49 11.67
CA LEU A 44 8.05 -2.61 12.69
C LEU A 44 7.88 -3.36 14.01
N PHE A 45 7.18 -4.51 14.01
CA PHE A 45 6.93 -5.27 15.23
C PHE A 45 8.22 -5.81 15.86
N VAL A 46 9.14 -6.32 15.05
CA VAL A 46 10.44 -6.84 15.53
C VAL A 46 11.24 -5.71 16.19
N LEU A 47 11.42 -4.58 15.50
CA LEU A 47 12.23 -3.48 16.02
C LEU A 47 11.55 -2.75 17.18
N ALA A 48 10.23 -2.62 17.16
CA ALA A 48 9.47 -2.07 18.28
C ALA A 48 9.61 -2.93 19.54
N ALA A 49 9.51 -4.26 19.40
CA ALA A 49 9.69 -5.18 20.52
C ALA A 49 11.13 -5.18 21.04
N MET A 50 12.13 -5.05 20.16
CA MET A 50 13.55 -5.05 20.53
C MET A 50 14.04 -3.74 21.16
N SER A 51 13.47 -2.59 20.82
CA SER A 51 13.97 -1.28 21.29
C SER A 51 13.43 -0.82 22.65
N GLY A 52 12.61 -1.64 23.31
CA GLY A 52 12.07 -1.37 24.65
C GLY A 52 10.94 -0.32 24.69
N LYS A 53 10.34 -0.12 25.87
CA LYS A 53 9.07 0.62 26.01
C LYS A 53 9.14 2.11 25.67
N GLU A 54 10.24 2.78 25.97
CA GLU A 54 10.35 4.25 25.80
C GLU A 54 10.67 4.65 24.36
N ASN A 55 11.50 3.89 23.66
CA ASN A 55 12.01 4.23 22.32
C ASN A 55 11.50 3.30 21.20
N GLY A 56 10.76 2.24 21.55
CA GLY A 56 10.28 1.21 20.61
C GLY A 56 9.36 1.74 19.52
N VAL A 57 8.51 2.72 19.82
CA VAL A 57 7.56 3.26 18.83
C VAL A 57 8.32 3.96 17.69
N VAL A 58 9.23 4.88 18.03
CA VAL A 58 10.02 5.63 17.03
C VAL A 58 10.97 4.69 16.29
N ALA A 59 11.69 3.82 17.00
CA ALA A 59 12.60 2.86 16.39
C ALA A 59 11.90 1.90 15.43
N GLY A 60 10.73 1.38 15.82
CA GLY A 60 9.89 0.52 14.98
C GLY A 60 9.39 1.23 13.73
N LEU A 61 8.95 2.50 13.84
CA LEU A 61 8.48 3.29 12.70
C LEU A 61 9.60 3.60 11.70
N VAL A 62 10.77 4.01 12.18
CA VAL A 62 11.92 4.32 11.31
C VAL A 62 12.42 3.05 10.62
N GLY A 63 12.56 1.95 11.37
CA GLY A 63 12.96 0.66 10.80
C GLY A 63 11.97 0.09 9.80
N CYS A 64 10.67 0.23 10.09
CA CYS A 64 9.59 -0.06 9.14
C CYS A 64 9.76 0.73 7.85
N GLY A 65 9.97 2.04 7.95
CA GLY A 65 10.15 2.92 6.80
C GLY A 65 11.35 2.50 5.95
N LEU A 66 12.47 2.20 6.60
CA LEU A 66 13.69 1.76 5.93
C LEU A 66 13.49 0.45 5.16
N ILE A 67 13.00 -0.61 5.83
CA ILE A 67 12.76 -1.90 5.19
C ILE A 67 11.71 -1.78 4.08
N LYS A 68 10.59 -1.11 4.36
CA LYS A 68 9.52 -0.90 3.37
C LYS A 68 10.06 -0.23 2.11
N SER A 69 10.86 0.83 2.25
CA SER A 69 11.38 1.57 1.10
C SER A 69 12.32 0.71 0.24
N ILE A 70 13.28 0.00 0.86
CA ILE A 70 14.24 -0.85 0.12
C ILE A 70 13.52 -2.02 -0.58
N VAL A 71 12.54 -2.62 0.10
CA VAL A 71 11.77 -3.75 -0.43
C VAL A 71 10.80 -3.32 -1.53
N SER A 72 10.21 -2.12 -1.42
CA SER A 72 9.32 -1.56 -2.45
C SER A 72 10.10 -1.24 -3.72
N ILE A 73 11.19 -0.48 -3.61
CA ILE A 73 11.99 -0.05 -4.76
C ILE A 73 12.47 -1.26 -5.57
N SER A 74 12.88 -2.34 -4.90
CA SER A 74 13.30 -3.57 -5.59
C SER A 74 12.17 -4.26 -6.36
N SER A 75 10.94 -4.22 -5.86
CA SER A 75 9.76 -4.77 -6.54
C SER A 75 9.32 -3.88 -7.70
N ASP A 76 9.34 -2.57 -7.50
CA ASP A 76 8.95 -1.60 -8.53
C ASP A 76 9.93 -1.65 -9.70
N LEU A 77 11.24 -1.78 -9.40
CA LEU A 77 12.26 -2.00 -10.42
C LEU A 77 12.04 -3.30 -11.23
N MET A 78 11.56 -4.38 -10.59
CA MET A 78 11.18 -5.61 -11.29
C MET A 78 10.00 -5.38 -12.25
N HIS A 79 8.98 -4.61 -11.84
CA HIS A 79 7.87 -4.24 -12.71
C HIS A 79 8.33 -3.39 -13.90
N ASP A 80 9.27 -2.47 -13.68
CA ASP A 80 9.83 -1.65 -14.74
C ASP A 80 10.61 -2.49 -15.77
N PHE A 81 11.41 -3.45 -15.30
CA PHE A 81 12.10 -4.39 -16.20
C PHE A 81 11.14 -5.30 -16.96
N LYS A 82 10.09 -5.80 -16.31
CA LYS A 82 9.04 -6.59 -16.97
C LYS A 82 8.33 -5.77 -18.05
N THR A 83 7.99 -4.51 -17.75
CA THR A 83 7.41 -3.58 -18.72
C THR A 83 8.36 -3.32 -19.88
N GLY A 84 9.64 -3.05 -19.59
CA GLY A 84 10.69 -2.87 -20.59
C GLY A 84 10.85 -4.10 -21.50
N HIS A 85 10.75 -5.31 -20.95
CA HIS A 85 10.77 -6.54 -21.73
C HIS A 85 9.56 -6.65 -22.66
N LEU A 86 8.36 -6.35 -22.17
CA LEU A 86 7.12 -6.38 -22.95
C LEU A 86 7.09 -5.32 -24.07
N THR A 87 7.71 -4.16 -23.85
CA THR A 87 7.83 -3.09 -24.86
C THR A 87 9.05 -3.22 -25.76
N LEU A 88 9.82 -4.32 -25.64
CA LEU A 88 11.07 -4.55 -26.38
C LEU A 88 12.11 -3.44 -26.17
N THR A 89 12.05 -2.76 -25.03
CA THR A 89 13.01 -1.73 -24.64
C THR A 89 14.30 -2.38 -24.12
N SER A 90 15.45 -1.78 -24.42
CA SER A 90 16.72 -2.31 -23.96
C SER A 90 16.85 -2.21 -22.42
N PRO A 91 17.21 -3.31 -21.71
CA PRO A 91 17.31 -3.32 -20.26
C PRO A 91 18.44 -2.41 -19.74
N ARG A 92 19.49 -2.20 -20.54
CA ARG A 92 20.57 -1.26 -20.21
C ARG A 92 20.07 0.19 -20.18
N SER A 93 19.28 0.59 -21.18
CA SER A 93 18.69 1.94 -21.20
C SER A 93 17.72 2.14 -20.04
N MET A 94 16.92 1.13 -19.72
CA MET A 94 16.04 1.15 -18.55
C MET A 94 16.82 1.40 -17.25
N LEU A 95 17.90 0.63 -17.01
CA LEU A 95 18.73 0.79 -15.81
C LEU A 95 19.36 2.19 -15.70
N VAL A 96 19.89 2.70 -16.80
CA VAL A 96 20.48 4.06 -16.83
C VAL A 96 19.40 5.12 -16.55
N SER A 97 18.22 4.97 -17.14
CA SER A 97 17.11 5.90 -16.96
C SER A 97 16.62 5.91 -15.51
N GLN A 98 16.54 4.74 -14.87
CA GLN A 98 16.20 4.59 -13.46
C GLN A 98 17.24 5.23 -12.54
N ALA A 99 18.54 5.07 -12.84
CA ALA A 99 19.61 5.69 -12.07
C ALA A 99 19.53 7.23 -12.14
N ILE A 100 19.30 7.79 -13.34
CA ILE A 100 19.13 9.23 -13.54
C ILE A 100 17.86 9.73 -12.84
N GLY A 101 16.74 9.04 -13.01
CA GLY A 101 15.47 9.36 -12.35
C GLY A 101 15.59 9.34 -10.82
N THR A 102 16.28 8.36 -10.27
CA THR A 102 16.58 8.26 -8.83
C THR A 102 17.43 9.44 -8.37
N ALA A 103 18.49 9.80 -9.11
CA ALA A 103 19.35 10.93 -8.76
C ALA A 103 18.58 12.26 -8.73
N ILE A 104 17.72 12.50 -9.71
CA ILE A 104 16.83 13.67 -9.74
C ILE A 104 15.82 13.60 -8.58
N GLY A 105 15.22 12.44 -8.34
CA GLY A 105 14.26 12.20 -7.27
C GLY A 105 14.83 12.48 -5.87
N CYS A 106 16.10 12.12 -5.63
CA CYS A 106 16.80 12.41 -4.37
C CYS A 106 16.90 13.91 -4.06
N VAL A 107 16.81 14.78 -5.07
CA VAL A 107 16.83 16.25 -4.89
C VAL A 107 15.41 16.81 -4.90
N VAL A 108 14.62 16.47 -5.92
CA VAL A 108 13.29 17.05 -6.12
C VAL A 108 12.31 16.60 -5.06
N ALA A 109 12.24 15.31 -4.72
CA ALA A 109 11.27 14.79 -3.76
C ALA A 109 11.37 15.43 -2.35
N PRO A 110 12.55 15.52 -1.70
CA PRO A 110 12.64 16.19 -0.40
C PRO A 110 12.37 17.69 -0.49
N LEU A 111 12.80 18.38 -1.56
CA LEU A 111 12.51 19.81 -1.74
C LEU A 111 11.01 20.07 -1.85
N THR A 112 10.30 19.27 -2.67
CA THR A 112 8.84 19.35 -2.79
C THR A 112 8.17 19.02 -1.45
N PHE A 113 8.63 17.97 -0.76
CA PHE A 113 8.10 17.64 0.57
C PHE A 113 8.27 18.79 1.56
N PHE A 114 9.46 19.39 1.64
CA PHE A 114 9.72 20.52 2.55
C PHE A 114 8.89 21.75 2.19
N LEU A 115 8.66 22.01 0.90
CA LEU A 115 7.80 23.10 0.45
C LEU A 115 6.36 22.88 0.95
N PHE A 116 5.78 21.68 0.76
CA PHE A 116 4.45 21.36 1.28
C PHE A 116 4.39 21.39 2.80
N TYR A 117 5.39 20.83 3.47
CA TYR A 117 5.48 20.78 4.93
C TYR A 117 5.61 22.17 5.58
N LYS A 118 6.19 23.15 4.87
CA LYS A 118 6.28 24.54 5.33
C LYS A 118 5.07 25.38 4.97
N ALA A 119 4.45 25.12 3.82
CA ALA A 119 3.31 25.88 3.32
C ALA A 119 1.97 25.46 3.97
N PHE A 120 1.83 24.19 4.34
CA PHE A 120 0.59 23.62 4.87
C PHE A 120 0.81 22.91 6.20
N ASP A 121 -0.24 22.82 7.00
CA ASP A 121 -0.24 22.12 8.29
C ASP A 121 -0.43 20.60 8.08
N VAL A 122 0.62 19.97 7.54
CA VAL A 122 0.63 18.54 7.21
C VAL A 122 0.59 17.70 8.47
N GLY A 123 -0.43 16.85 8.60
CA GLY A 123 -0.62 15.95 9.74
C GLY A 123 -1.63 16.43 10.77
N ASN A 124 -2.19 17.63 10.62
CA ASN A 124 -3.29 18.09 11.47
C ASN A 124 -4.55 17.22 11.23
N PRO A 125 -5.13 16.58 12.27
CA PRO A 125 -6.34 15.76 12.14
C PRO A 125 -7.56 16.53 11.61
N ASP A 126 -7.62 17.84 11.84
CA ASP A 126 -8.72 18.72 11.46
C ASP A 126 -8.43 19.53 10.19
N GLY A 127 -7.20 19.45 9.68
CA GLY A 127 -6.77 20.13 8.45
C GLY A 127 -7.11 19.37 7.17
N GLU A 128 -6.84 19.98 6.02
CA GLU A 128 -7.01 19.34 4.70
C GLU A 128 -5.96 18.25 4.45
N TYR A 129 -4.72 18.47 4.88
CA TYR A 129 -3.58 17.55 4.67
C TYR A 129 -3.41 16.58 5.83
N LYS A 130 -4.42 15.74 6.06
CA LYS A 130 -4.39 14.71 7.11
C LYS A 130 -3.35 13.64 6.79
N ALA A 131 -2.73 13.06 7.81
CA ALA A 131 -1.80 11.94 7.68
C ALA A 131 -2.44 10.62 8.21
N PRO A 132 -3.46 10.07 7.53
CA PRO A 132 -4.23 8.92 8.04
C PRO A 132 -3.34 7.70 8.27
N TYR A 133 -2.42 7.42 7.35
CA TYR A 133 -1.48 6.31 7.48
C TYR A 133 -0.53 6.48 8.67
N ALA A 134 -0.14 7.70 9.03
CA ALA A 134 0.74 7.93 10.18
C ALA A 134 0.09 7.46 11.49
N LEU A 135 -1.21 7.69 11.66
CA LEU A 135 -1.97 7.21 12.82
C LEU A 135 -2.02 5.69 12.88
N ILE A 136 -2.30 5.03 11.75
CA ILE A 136 -2.35 3.57 11.67
C ILE A 136 -0.98 2.96 12.04
N TYR A 137 0.10 3.48 11.45
CA TYR A 137 1.46 3.01 11.71
C TYR A 137 1.92 3.29 13.14
N ARG A 138 1.58 4.46 13.70
CA ARG A 138 1.86 4.77 15.11
C ARG A 138 1.15 3.80 16.04
N ASN A 139 -0.14 3.51 15.80
CA ASN A 139 -0.88 2.56 16.62
C ASN A 139 -0.32 1.13 16.49
N MET A 140 0.08 0.70 15.29
CA MET A 140 0.79 -0.57 15.11
C MET A 140 2.11 -0.61 15.89
N ALA A 141 2.86 0.49 15.91
CA ALA A 141 4.11 0.57 16.65
C ALA A 141 3.88 0.53 18.17
N ILE A 142 2.83 1.20 18.66
CA ILE A 142 2.40 1.09 20.06
C ILE A 142 2.01 -0.35 20.41
N LEU A 143 1.25 -1.03 19.54
CA LEU A 143 0.92 -2.46 19.70
C LEU A 143 2.17 -3.34 19.75
N GLY A 144 3.18 -3.05 18.92
CA GLY A 144 4.46 -3.77 18.94
C GLY A 144 5.23 -3.62 20.25
N VAL A 145 5.06 -2.49 20.94
CA VAL A 145 5.71 -2.21 22.24
C VAL A 145 4.91 -2.72 23.43
N GLN A 146 3.61 -2.48 23.45
CA GLN A 146 2.71 -2.81 24.57
C GLN A 146 2.20 -4.26 24.50
N GLY A 147 2.35 -4.91 23.35
CA GLY A 147 1.87 -6.26 23.10
C GLY A 147 0.36 -6.32 22.87
N PHE A 148 -0.17 -7.55 22.81
CA PHE A 148 -1.58 -7.81 22.52
C PHE A 148 -2.55 -7.24 23.56
N SER A 149 -2.07 -6.86 24.74
CA SER A 149 -2.85 -6.23 25.81
C SER A 149 -3.41 -4.85 25.44
N ALA A 150 -2.84 -4.19 24.41
CA ALA A 150 -3.30 -2.91 23.92
C ALA A 150 -4.39 -3.02 22.82
N LEU A 151 -4.79 -4.24 22.44
CA LEU A 151 -5.87 -4.46 21.47
C LEU A 151 -7.25 -4.33 22.14
N PRO A 152 -8.26 -3.79 21.43
CA PRO A 152 -9.64 -3.81 21.88
C PRO A 152 -10.14 -5.21 22.20
N HIS A 153 -11.09 -5.32 23.15
CA HIS A 153 -11.76 -6.58 23.45
C HIS A 153 -12.36 -7.20 22.17
N HIS A 154 -12.22 -8.52 22.04
CA HIS A 154 -12.63 -9.33 20.87
C HIS A 154 -11.85 -9.10 19.56
N CYS A 155 -10.89 -8.17 19.49
CA CYS A 155 -10.13 -7.92 18.26
C CYS A 155 -9.40 -9.19 17.76
N LEU A 156 -8.72 -9.92 18.65
CA LEU A 156 -8.05 -11.18 18.29
C LEU A 156 -9.02 -12.26 17.81
N GLN A 157 -10.22 -12.35 18.40
CA GLN A 157 -11.24 -13.32 17.99
C GLN A 157 -11.71 -13.03 16.56
N LEU A 158 -11.92 -11.75 16.22
CA LEU A 158 -12.24 -11.32 14.86
C LEU A 158 -11.08 -11.59 13.91
N CYS A 159 -9.83 -11.32 14.30
CA CYS A 159 -8.66 -11.64 13.49
C CYS A 159 -8.57 -13.13 13.17
N TYR A 160 -8.76 -14.01 14.16
CA TYR A 160 -8.78 -15.46 13.94
C TYR A 160 -9.97 -15.88 13.06
N GLY A 161 -11.15 -15.29 13.25
CA GLY A 161 -12.32 -15.54 12.42
C GLY A 161 -12.11 -15.18 10.95
N PHE A 162 -11.62 -13.97 10.68
CA PHE A 162 -11.31 -13.53 9.31
C PHE A 162 -10.13 -14.29 8.69
N PHE A 163 -9.13 -14.67 9.50
CA PHE A 163 -8.04 -15.51 9.04
C PHE A 163 -8.54 -16.90 8.65
N ALA A 164 -9.38 -17.53 9.48
CA ALA A 164 -10.00 -18.82 9.17
C ALA A 164 -10.89 -18.73 7.93
N PHE A 165 -11.70 -17.66 7.79
CA PHE A 165 -12.48 -17.39 6.59
C PHE A 165 -11.59 -17.24 5.35
N ALA A 166 -10.51 -16.46 5.45
CA ALA A 166 -9.60 -16.24 4.33
C ALA A 166 -8.90 -17.53 3.91
N MET A 167 -8.45 -18.33 4.88
CA MET A 167 -7.86 -19.64 4.62
C MET A 167 -8.86 -20.58 3.97
N ALA A 168 -10.08 -20.70 4.51
CA ALA A 168 -11.13 -21.55 3.97
C ALA A 168 -11.52 -21.12 2.55
N ALA A 169 -11.71 -19.81 2.30
CA ALA A 169 -12.06 -19.28 0.99
C ALA A 169 -10.95 -19.56 -0.06
N ASN A 170 -9.68 -19.35 0.29
CA ASN A 170 -8.58 -19.66 -0.63
C ASN A 170 -8.46 -21.18 -0.88
N LEU A 171 -8.57 -22.03 0.14
CA LEU A 171 -8.56 -23.48 -0.03
C LEU A 171 -9.74 -23.94 -0.90
N LEU A 172 -10.95 -23.43 -0.65
CA LEU A 172 -12.13 -23.70 -1.48
C LEU A 172 -11.89 -23.30 -2.93
N ARG A 173 -11.24 -22.16 -3.17
CA ARG A 173 -10.90 -21.71 -4.52
C ARG A 173 -9.90 -22.64 -5.22
N ASP A 174 -8.87 -23.08 -4.50
CA ASP A 174 -7.78 -23.90 -5.06
C ASP A 174 -8.21 -25.36 -5.31
N PHE A 175 -9.06 -25.92 -4.43
CA PHE A 175 -9.57 -27.29 -4.58
C PHE A 175 -10.82 -27.38 -5.47
N SER A 176 -11.53 -26.27 -5.72
CA SER A 176 -12.73 -26.29 -6.56
C SER A 176 -12.37 -26.32 -8.05
N PRO A 177 -13.18 -27.00 -8.88
CA PRO A 177 -13.04 -26.92 -10.33
C PRO A 177 -13.19 -25.46 -10.81
N LYS A 178 -12.49 -25.12 -11.91
CA LYS A 178 -12.37 -23.75 -12.45
C LYS A 178 -13.70 -23.00 -12.67
N ASN A 179 -14.82 -23.72 -12.74
CA ASN A 179 -16.15 -23.14 -12.89
C ASN A 179 -16.72 -22.58 -11.57
N ILE A 180 -16.36 -23.17 -10.43
CA ILE A 180 -16.80 -22.72 -9.09
C ILE A 180 -15.75 -21.77 -8.49
N GLY A 181 -14.46 -22.05 -8.69
CA GLY A 181 -13.36 -21.22 -8.17
C GLY A 181 -13.34 -19.77 -8.69
N LYS A 182 -14.00 -19.48 -9.83
CA LYS A 182 -14.17 -18.12 -10.36
C LYS A 182 -15.12 -17.26 -9.52
N TRP A 183 -16.06 -17.86 -8.79
CA TRP A 183 -17.07 -17.16 -8.00
C TRP A 183 -16.68 -17.02 -6.52
N VAL A 184 -15.60 -17.69 -6.10
CA VAL A 184 -15.13 -17.60 -4.72
C VAL A 184 -14.54 -16.21 -4.48
N PRO A 185 -15.00 -15.47 -3.45
CA PRO A 185 -14.48 -14.15 -3.16
C PRO A 185 -12.99 -14.21 -2.80
N LEU A 186 -12.24 -13.20 -3.23
CA LEU A 186 -10.83 -13.04 -2.92
C LEU A 186 -10.69 -12.21 -1.65
N PRO A 187 -10.31 -12.81 -0.49
CA PRO A 187 -10.27 -12.09 0.78
C PRO A 187 -9.32 -10.89 0.75
N MET A 188 -8.20 -11.01 0.04
CA MET A 188 -7.25 -9.91 -0.16
C MET A 188 -7.88 -8.72 -0.88
N ALA A 189 -8.63 -8.96 -1.96
CA ALA A 189 -9.30 -7.90 -2.72
C ALA A 189 -10.41 -7.23 -1.88
N MET A 190 -11.10 -8.01 -1.06
CA MET A 190 -12.11 -7.47 -0.13
C MET A 190 -11.51 -6.58 0.95
N ALA A 191 -10.29 -6.86 1.41
CA ALA A 191 -9.66 -6.13 2.51
C ALA A 191 -9.15 -4.73 2.11
N VAL A 192 -8.81 -4.49 0.84
CA VAL A 192 -8.21 -3.21 0.39
C VAL A 192 -9.13 -2.00 0.63
N PRO A 193 -10.43 -2.03 0.24
CA PRO A 193 -11.34 -0.91 0.50
C PRO A 193 -11.56 -0.62 1.99
N PHE A 194 -11.50 -1.62 2.87
CA PHE A 194 -11.60 -1.39 4.31
C PHE A 194 -10.41 -0.61 4.88
N LEU A 195 -9.25 -0.66 4.20
CA LEU A 195 -8.05 0.05 4.62
C LEU A 195 -7.95 1.45 3.98
N VAL A 196 -8.30 1.58 2.70
CA VAL A 196 -8.11 2.80 1.91
C VAL A 196 -9.33 3.73 2.02
N GLY A 197 -10.54 3.17 1.99
CA GLY A 197 -11.78 3.91 2.05
C GLY A 197 -12.85 3.35 1.09
N ALA A 198 -14.11 3.71 1.35
CA ALA A 198 -15.25 3.20 0.59
C ALA A 198 -15.23 3.62 -0.89
N TYR A 199 -14.59 4.75 -1.23
CA TYR A 199 -14.42 5.20 -2.62
C TYR A 199 -13.70 4.15 -3.48
N PHE A 200 -12.69 3.49 -2.91
CA PHE A 200 -11.93 2.44 -3.58
C PHE A 200 -12.80 1.22 -3.93
N ALA A 201 -13.83 0.91 -3.12
CA ALA A 201 -14.77 -0.16 -3.43
C ALA A 201 -15.64 0.18 -4.66
N ILE A 202 -16.05 1.44 -4.79
CA ILE A 202 -16.84 1.93 -5.93
C ILE A 202 -16.00 1.83 -7.19
N ASP A 203 -14.76 2.29 -7.12
CA ASP A 203 -13.77 2.26 -8.20
C ASP A 203 -13.51 0.82 -8.69
N MET A 204 -13.29 -0.12 -7.77
CA MET A 204 -13.17 -1.55 -8.10
C MET A 204 -14.43 -2.12 -8.76
N CYS A 205 -15.62 -1.72 -8.31
CA CYS A 205 -16.89 -2.17 -8.88
C CYS A 205 -17.06 -1.66 -10.32
N VAL A 206 -16.87 -0.36 -10.53
CA VAL A 206 -16.96 0.28 -11.86
C VAL A 206 -15.90 -0.30 -12.80
N GLY A 207 -14.65 -0.42 -12.35
CA GLY A 207 -13.58 -1.03 -13.14
C GLY A 207 -13.90 -2.47 -13.54
N SER A 208 -14.44 -3.27 -12.62
CA SER A 208 -14.85 -4.65 -12.90
C SER A 208 -16.01 -4.73 -13.91
N LEU A 209 -17.00 -3.83 -13.82
CA LEU A 209 -18.11 -3.74 -14.77
C LEU A 209 -17.63 -3.37 -16.18
N VAL A 210 -16.71 -2.42 -16.30
CA VAL A 210 -16.12 -2.01 -17.59
C VAL A 210 -15.38 -3.19 -18.22
N VAL A 211 -14.54 -3.90 -17.44
CA VAL A 211 -13.82 -5.09 -17.91
C VAL A 211 -14.80 -6.20 -18.33
N PHE A 212 -15.86 -6.43 -17.55
CA PHE A 212 -16.88 -7.43 -17.87
C PHE A 212 -17.62 -7.11 -19.18
N ALA A 213 -18.03 -5.86 -19.38
CA ALA A 213 -18.66 -5.42 -20.62
C ALA A 213 -17.71 -5.57 -21.83
N TRP A 214 -16.43 -5.26 -21.63
CA TRP A 214 -15.42 -5.38 -22.69
C TRP A 214 -15.13 -6.83 -23.09
N HIS A 215 -15.08 -7.75 -22.12
CA HIS A 215 -14.97 -9.18 -22.39
C HIS A 215 -16.16 -9.71 -23.21
N LYS A 216 -17.37 -9.18 -22.97
CA LYS A 216 -18.57 -9.56 -23.71
C LYS A 216 -18.60 -9.02 -25.14
N LEU A 217 -17.95 -7.87 -25.40
CA LEU A 217 -17.90 -7.24 -26.72
C LEU A 217 -16.71 -7.70 -27.57
N ASN A 218 -15.52 -7.85 -26.99
CA ASN A 218 -14.29 -8.24 -27.69
C ASN A 218 -13.24 -8.89 -26.78
N GLY A 219 -13.34 -10.21 -26.57
CA GLY A 219 -12.47 -10.97 -25.67
C GLY A 219 -10.97 -10.87 -25.96
N LYS A 220 -10.54 -10.84 -27.23
CA LYS A 220 -9.10 -10.81 -27.60
C LYS A 220 -8.39 -9.47 -27.32
N LYS A 221 -9.12 -8.34 -27.34
CA LYS A 221 -8.55 -7.02 -26.99
C LYS A 221 -8.69 -6.71 -25.50
N ALA A 222 -9.58 -7.41 -24.80
CA ALA A 222 -9.80 -7.23 -23.36
C ALA A 222 -8.53 -7.54 -22.57
N ASP A 223 -7.91 -8.70 -22.80
CA ASP A 223 -6.76 -9.16 -22.00
C ASP A 223 -5.57 -8.18 -22.00
N LEU A 224 -5.35 -7.46 -23.10
CA LEU A 224 -4.29 -6.45 -23.20
C LEU A 224 -4.66 -5.11 -22.56
N MET A 225 -5.94 -4.78 -22.51
CA MET A 225 -6.45 -3.48 -22.00
C MET A 225 -6.84 -3.56 -20.53
N VAL A 226 -7.10 -4.75 -19.98
CA VAL A 226 -7.46 -4.95 -18.56
C VAL A 226 -6.43 -4.34 -17.62
N PRO A 227 -5.10 -4.52 -17.79
CA PRO A 227 -4.12 -3.90 -16.89
C PRO A 227 -4.17 -2.37 -16.93
N ALA A 228 -4.40 -1.76 -18.11
CA ALA A 228 -4.48 -0.30 -18.27
C ALA A 228 -5.78 0.28 -17.68
N VAL A 229 -6.90 -0.42 -17.87
CA VAL A 229 -8.20 -0.04 -17.31
C VAL A 229 -8.20 -0.24 -15.79
N ALA A 230 -7.60 -1.33 -15.30
CA ALA A 230 -7.42 -1.58 -13.88
C ALA A 230 -6.48 -0.54 -13.24
N SER A 231 -5.35 -0.20 -13.86
CA SER A 231 -4.47 0.84 -13.31
C SER A 231 -5.13 2.21 -13.25
N GLY A 232 -5.96 2.55 -14.25
CA GLY A 232 -6.65 3.85 -14.33
C GLY A 232 -7.91 3.95 -13.46
N LEU A 233 -8.70 2.89 -13.34
CA LEU A 233 -9.95 2.89 -12.58
C LEU A 233 -9.82 2.32 -11.16
N ILE A 234 -8.86 1.42 -10.89
CA ILE A 234 -8.67 0.80 -9.56
C ILE A 234 -7.57 1.52 -8.76
N CYS A 235 -6.44 1.88 -9.39
CA CYS A 235 -5.34 2.60 -8.73
C CYS A 235 -5.32 4.10 -9.01
N GLY A 236 -6.09 4.57 -10.00
CA GLY A 236 -6.14 5.97 -10.35
C GLY A 236 -7.13 6.71 -9.47
N ASP A 237 -6.62 7.48 -8.50
CA ASP A 237 -7.41 8.53 -7.82
C ASP A 237 -8.10 9.47 -8.83
N GLY A 238 -7.70 9.48 -10.10
CA GLY A 238 -8.22 10.31 -11.18
C GLY A 238 -9.75 10.34 -11.34
N LEU A 239 -10.46 9.24 -11.09
CA LEU A 239 -11.94 9.21 -11.14
C LEU A 239 -12.58 10.22 -10.18
N TRP A 240 -11.99 10.37 -8.99
CA TRP A 240 -12.46 11.29 -7.94
C TRP A 240 -11.66 12.59 -7.92
N LEU A 241 -10.38 12.55 -8.30
CA LEU A 241 -9.47 13.69 -8.28
C LEU A 241 -9.82 14.72 -9.35
N LEU A 242 -10.22 14.31 -10.55
CA LEU A 242 -10.62 15.23 -11.61
C LEU A 242 -11.91 15.99 -11.25
N PRO A 243 -13.02 15.32 -10.90
CA PRO A 243 -14.23 16.02 -10.46
C PRO A 243 -14.00 16.86 -9.21
N SER A 244 -13.23 16.36 -8.23
CA SER A 244 -12.95 17.13 -7.01
C SER A 244 -12.08 18.35 -7.27
N SER A 245 -11.07 18.25 -8.16
CA SER A 245 -10.25 19.40 -8.58
C SER A 245 -11.07 20.43 -9.35
N ILE A 246 -12.00 19.99 -10.22
CA ILE A 246 -12.92 20.87 -10.94
C ILE A 246 -13.88 21.56 -9.95
N LEU A 247 -14.48 20.82 -9.02
CA LEU A 247 -15.35 21.37 -7.97
C LEU A 247 -14.59 22.36 -7.07
N ALA A 248 -13.33 22.06 -6.73
CA ALA A 248 -12.45 22.93 -5.97
C ALA A 248 -12.10 24.22 -6.74
N LEU A 249 -11.84 24.12 -8.05
CA LEU A 249 -11.66 25.28 -8.94
C LEU A 249 -12.89 26.19 -8.97
N PHE A 250 -14.10 25.60 -8.96
CA PHE A 250 -15.36 26.34 -8.85
C PHE A 250 -15.74 26.74 -7.42
N LYS A 251 -14.86 26.51 -6.42
CA LYS A 251 -15.09 26.77 -4.99
C LYS A 251 -16.41 26.18 -4.47
N VAL A 252 -16.87 25.08 -5.05
CA VAL A 252 -18.09 24.40 -4.63
C VAL A 252 -17.80 23.70 -3.31
N ARG A 253 -18.47 24.14 -2.24
CA ARG A 253 -18.38 23.47 -0.94
C ARG A 253 -19.05 22.10 -1.02
N PRO A 254 -18.46 21.04 -0.45
CA PRO A 254 -19.09 19.73 -0.45
C PRO A 254 -20.48 19.82 0.19
N PRO A 255 -21.55 19.34 -0.50
CA PRO A 255 -22.93 19.55 -0.06
C PRO A 255 -23.30 18.74 1.19
N ILE A 256 -22.47 17.78 1.61
CA ILE A 256 -22.73 16.89 2.73
C ILE A 256 -21.47 16.78 3.60
N CYS A 257 -21.49 17.45 4.75
CA CYS A 257 -20.57 17.15 5.86
C CYS A 257 -21.21 16.05 6.71
N MET A 258 -20.82 14.79 6.49
CA MET A 258 -21.22 13.70 7.38
C MET A 258 -20.31 13.73 8.62
N SER A 259 -20.84 14.19 9.75
CA SER A 259 -20.19 14.06 11.05
C SER A 259 -20.75 12.83 11.75
N PHE A 260 -19.88 11.87 12.04
CA PHE A 260 -20.22 10.73 12.87
C PHE A 260 -19.96 11.11 14.33
N PHE A 261 -20.99 11.58 15.02
CA PHE A 261 -20.92 11.75 16.47
C PHE A 261 -20.92 10.36 17.12
N ALA A 262 -20.01 10.12 18.05
CA ALA A 262 -20.08 8.94 18.90
C ALA A 262 -21.39 9.00 19.69
N SER A 263 -22.21 7.95 19.59
CA SER A 263 -23.33 7.77 20.51
C SER A 263 -22.74 7.70 21.91
N THR A 264 -23.19 8.62 22.75
CA THR A 264 -22.86 8.69 24.18
C THR A 264 -23.35 7.44 24.90
#